data_AF-A0A0N0ITV7-F1
#
_entry.id   AF-A0A0N0ITV7-F1
#
_cell.length_a   1.000
_cell.length_b   1.000
_cell.length_c   1.000
_cell.angle_alpha   90.00
_cell.angle_beta   90.00
_cell.angle_gamma   90.00
#
_symmetry.space_group_name_H-M   'P 1'
#
loop_
_entity.id
_entity.type
_entity.pdbx_description
1 polymer ?
#
loop_
_entity_poly.entity_id
_entity_poly.type
_entity_poly.pdbx_seq_one_letter_code
_entity_poly.pdbx_strand_id
1 'polypeptide(L)'
;MWINCKIISENDILLYKLKEFISKTPFFLVPEENKNNTDDYEQIIFWDIDSVNIDVLYLKNYINKGGVVIIMTSVLSKNIISEFFTKDQMLNIGILNKNIQHNQFIEEIERVIELSQARFPAN
;
A
#
# COMPACT_ATOMS: atom_id res chain seq x y z
N MET A 1 12.84 1.65 -12.08
CA MET A 1 12.94 2.28 -10.74
C MET A 1 12.38 1.31 -9.73
N TRP A 2 13.07 1.08 -8.62
CA TRP A 2 12.56 0.19 -7.56
C TRP A 2 11.48 0.91 -6.74
N ILE A 3 10.48 0.16 -6.28
CA ILE A 3 9.37 0.62 -5.46
C ILE A 3 9.47 -0.03 -4.10
N ASN A 4 9.74 0.76 -3.07
CA ASN A 4 9.88 0.29 -1.70
C ASN A 4 8.50 0.06 -1.07
N CYS A 5 8.21 -1.18 -0.71
CA CYS A 5 6.95 -1.63 -0.16
C CYS A 5 7.09 -1.98 1.33
N LYS A 6 6.08 -1.60 2.11
CA LYS A 6 5.92 -2.01 3.51
C LYS A 6 4.63 -2.80 3.66
N ILE A 7 4.66 -3.87 4.45
CA ILE A 7 3.45 -4.62 4.82
C ILE A 7 3.20 -4.40 6.31
N ILE A 8 1.96 -4.03 6.66
CA ILE A 8 1.52 -3.87 8.05
C ILE A 8 0.30 -4.76 8.25
N SER A 9 0.51 -5.94 8.85
CA SER A 9 -0.52 -6.93 9.12
C SER A 9 -0.07 -7.89 10.23
N GLU A 10 -1.00 -8.32 11.08
CA GLU A 10 -0.81 -9.45 12.02
C GLU A 10 -1.33 -10.78 11.45
N ASN A 11 -1.81 -10.79 10.20
CA ASN A 11 -2.30 -12.00 9.54
C ASN A 11 -1.16 -12.68 8.76
N ASP A 12 -0.62 -13.77 9.31
CA ASP A 12 0.52 -14.50 8.72
C ASP A 12 0.26 -14.98 7.28
N ILE A 13 -0.97 -15.41 6.97
CA ILE A 13 -1.34 -15.88 5.63
C ILE A 13 -1.32 -14.71 4.64
N LEU A 14 -1.88 -13.57 5.02
CA LEU A 14 -1.88 -12.36 4.20
C LEU A 14 -0.45 -11.85 4.01
N LEU A 15 0.33 -11.81 5.09
CA LEU A 15 1.74 -11.43 5.07
C LEU A 15 2.52 -12.29 4.08
N TYR A 16 2.38 -13.61 4.15
CA TYR A 16 3.03 -14.54 3.22
C TYR A 16 2.63 -14.26 1.77
N LYS A 17 1.32 -14.13 1.49
CA LYS A 17 0.81 -13.87 0.13
C LYS A 17 1.33 -12.55 -0.44
N LEU A 18 1.41 -11.49 0.37
CA LEU A 18 1.92 -10.20 -0.07
C LEU A 18 3.42 -10.22 -0.29
N LYS A 19 4.19 -10.89 0.57
CA LYS A 19 5.63 -11.10 0.36
C LYS A 19 5.87 -11.89 -0.93
N GLU A 20 5.11 -12.96 -1.17
CA GLU A 20 5.18 -13.73 -2.41
C GLU A 20 4.84 -12.87 -3.63
N PHE A 21 3.74 -12.11 -3.57
CA PHE A 21 3.35 -11.19 -4.64
C PHE A 21 4.44 -10.16 -4.95
N ILE A 22 4.96 -9.48 -3.94
CA ILE A 22 6.04 -8.49 -4.10
C ILE A 22 7.28 -9.13 -4.71
N SER A 23 7.69 -10.31 -4.23
CA SER A 23 8.88 -11.01 -4.74
C SER A 23 8.77 -11.42 -6.22
N LYS A 24 7.53 -11.63 -6.71
CA LYS A 24 7.23 -12.00 -8.10
C LYS A 24 6.88 -10.81 -8.97
N THR A 25 6.73 -9.62 -8.39
CA THR A 25 6.38 -8.40 -9.11
C THR A 25 7.66 -7.65 -9.45
N PRO A 26 8.01 -7.50 -10.75
CA PRO A 26 9.18 -6.74 -11.14
C PRO A 26 9.15 -5.35 -10.50
N PHE A 27 10.31 -4.89 -10.03
CA PHE A 27 10.52 -3.57 -9.45
C PHE A 27 9.97 -3.33 -8.03
N PHE A 28 9.18 -4.22 -7.43
CA PHE A 28 8.80 -4.09 -6.01
C PHE A 28 9.86 -4.67 -5.08
N LEU A 29 10.09 -4.03 -3.93
CA LEU A 29 11.03 -4.48 -2.89
C LEU A 29 10.42 -4.36 -1.51
N VAL A 30 10.64 -5.32 -0.62
CA VAL A 30 10.44 -5.13 0.83
C VAL A 30 11.80 -4.79 1.44
N PRO A 31 12.01 -3.60 2.04
CA PRO A 31 13.33 -3.15 2.51
C PRO A 31 13.98 -4.00 3.62
N GLU A 32 13.30 -5.03 4.16
CA GLU A 32 13.80 -5.86 5.27
C GLU A 32 15.12 -6.61 4.97
N GLU A 33 15.63 -6.57 3.73
CA GLU A 33 16.93 -7.15 3.35
C GLU A 33 18.02 -6.12 3.02
N ASN A 34 17.72 -4.83 2.91
CA ASN A 34 18.69 -3.80 2.52
C ASN A 34 18.88 -2.75 3.63
N LYS A 35 19.64 -3.12 4.68
CA LYS A 35 20.03 -2.22 5.79
C LYS A 35 20.91 -1.02 5.39
N ASN A 36 21.16 -0.78 4.11
CA ASN A 36 22.17 0.17 3.65
C ASN A 36 21.64 1.43 2.95
N ASN A 37 20.32 1.58 2.76
CA ASN A 37 19.76 2.81 2.19
C ASN A 37 18.93 3.56 3.22
N THR A 38 19.58 4.49 3.92
CA THR A 38 18.94 5.42 4.85
C THR A 38 18.03 6.47 4.19
N ASP A 39 17.94 6.47 2.86
CA ASP A 39 17.15 7.42 2.07
C ASP A 39 15.90 6.80 1.40
N ASP A 40 15.69 5.49 1.53
CA ASP A 40 14.58 4.78 0.89
C ASP A 40 13.29 4.89 1.72
N TYR A 41 12.60 6.04 1.61
CA TYR A 41 11.22 6.19 2.07
C TYR A 41 10.35 5.09 1.45
N GLU A 42 9.55 4.36 2.25
CA GLU A 42 8.63 3.39 1.68
C GLU A 42 7.61 4.13 0.79
N GLN A 43 7.48 3.73 -0.47
CA GLN A 43 6.61 4.39 -1.45
C GLN A 43 5.19 3.82 -1.43
N ILE A 44 5.06 2.54 -1.07
CA ILE A 44 3.77 1.86 -0.94
C ILE A 44 3.67 1.18 0.42
N ILE A 45 2.58 1.41 1.14
CA ILE A 45 2.21 0.67 2.34
C ILE A 45 0.99 -0.21 2.05
N PHE A 46 1.15 -1.52 2.18
CA PHE A 46 0.04 -2.47 2.27
C PHE A 46 -0.39 -2.57 3.73
N TRP A 47 -1.58 -2.06 4.05
CA TRP A 47 -2.10 -2.03 5.42
C TRP A 47 -3.34 -2.90 5.57
N ASP A 48 -3.25 -3.92 6.42
CA ASP A 48 -4.39 -4.67 6.90
C ASP A 48 -5.05 -3.98 8.09
N ILE A 49 -6.06 -3.15 7.81
CA ILE A 49 -6.83 -2.39 8.81
C ILE A 49 -7.67 -3.28 9.73
N ASP A 50 -7.95 -4.53 9.34
CA ASP A 50 -8.72 -5.45 10.20
C ASP A 50 -7.84 -6.02 11.33
N SER A 51 -6.52 -6.06 11.12
CA SER A 51 -5.58 -6.72 12.03
C SER A 51 -4.72 -5.76 12.86
N VAL A 52 -4.37 -4.59 12.31
CA VAL A 52 -3.49 -3.63 12.97
C VAL A 52 -4.11 -2.24 12.89
N ASN A 53 -4.28 -1.60 14.05
CA ASN A 53 -4.69 -0.20 14.09
C ASN A 53 -3.46 0.71 13.96
N ILE A 54 -3.50 1.63 12.99
CA ILE A 54 -2.43 2.62 12.75
C ILE A 54 -3.02 4.00 13.00
N ASP A 55 -2.20 4.89 13.57
CA ASP A 55 -2.56 6.30 13.69
C ASP A 55 -2.87 6.92 12.32
N VAL A 56 -4.12 7.36 12.15
CA VAL A 56 -4.60 8.01 10.93
C VAL A 56 -3.80 9.29 10.65
N LEU A 57 -3.31 10.01 11.66
CA LEU A 57 -2.46 11.21 11.45
C LEU A 57 -1.12 10.85 10.82
N TYR A 58 -0.52 9.74 11.24
CA TYR A 58 0.69 9.20 10.60
C TYR A 58 0.43 8.89 9.12
N LEU A 59 -0.66 8.18 8.81
CA LEU A 59 -1.01 7.84 7.43
C LEU A 59 -1.29 9.08 6.57
N LYS A 60 -1.99 10.08 7.12
CA LYS A 60 -2.23 11.36 6.45
C LYS A 60 -0.93 12.08 6.10
N ASN A 61 0.00 12.15 7.04
CA ASN A 61 1.31 12.77 6.81
C ASN A 61 2.12 12.02 5.76
N TYR A 62 2.07 10.69 5.78
CA TYR A 62 2.69 9.83 4.78
C TYR A 62 2.13 10.08 3.37
N ILE A 63 0.81 10.08 3.24
CA ILE A 63 0.11 10.34 1.98
C ILE A 63 0.41 11.75 1.43
N ASN A 64 0.44 12.75 2.31
CA ASN A 64 0.73 14.13 1.93
C ASN A 64 2.16 14.29 1.37
N LYS A 65 3.09 13.38 1.70
CA LYS A 65 4.43 13.32 1.13
C LYS A 65 4.51 12.53 -0.18
N GLY A 66 3.37 12.10 -0.72
CA GLY A 66 3.28 11.34 -1.97
C GLY A 66 3.27 9.83 -1.80
N GLY A 67 3.33 9.32 -0.56
CA GLY A 67 3.22 7.89 -0.29
C GLY A 67 1.86 7.33 -0.66
N VAL A 68 1.83 6.07 -1.10
CA VAL A 68 0.60 5.37 -1.49
C VAL A 68 0.24 4.32 -0.44
N VAL A 69 -1.03 4.27 -0.04
CA VAL A 69 -1.51 3.29 0.95
C VAL A 69 -2.53 2.38 0.30
N ILE A 70 -2.29 1.07 0.32
CA ILE A 70 -3.26 0.05 -0.07
C ILE A 70 -3.87 -0.51 1.21
N ILE A 71 -5.12 -0.14 1.48
CA ILE A 71 -5.90 -0.60 2.62
C ILE A 71 -6.58 -1.91 2.25
N MET A 72 -6.31 -2.97 3.01
CA MET A 72 -6.91 -4.28 2.86
C MET A 72 -7.90 -4.52 4.01
N THR A 73 -9.15 -4.78 3.68
CA THR A 73 -10.21 -5.00 4.68
C THR A 73 -11.19 -6.07 4.25
N SER A 74 -11.84 -6.73 5.19
CA SER A 74 -12.95 -7.66 4.93
C SER A 74 -14.28 -7.10 5.44
N VAL A 75 -14.24 -6.04 6.23
CA VAL A 75 -15.37 -5.54 7.03
C VAL A 75 -15.75 -4.11 6.69
N LEU A 76 -14.78 -3.26 6.38
CA LEU A 76 -15.05 -1.84 6.14
C LEU A 76 -15.41 -1.59 4.68
N SER A 77 -16.48 -0.82 4.48
CA SER A 77 -16.84 -0.34 3.15
C SER A 77 -15.93 0.84 2.75
N LYS A 78 -15.78 1.04 1.44
CA LYS A 78 -15.05 2.18 0.87
C LYS A 78 -15.56 3.53 1.41
N ASN A 79 -16.87 3.66 1.64
CA ASN A 79 -17.48 4.89 2.16
C ASN A 79 -16.97 5.19 3.58
N ILE A 80 -16.95 4.19 4.47
CA ILE A 80 -16.45 4.35 5.84
C ILE A 80 -14.97 4.75 5.81
N ILE A 81 -14.16 4.08 4.98
CA ILE A 81 -12.74 4.42 4.86
C ILE A 81 -12.55 5.87 4.36
N SER A 82 -13.37 6.30 3.41
CA SER A 82 -13.27 7.65 2.85
C SER A 82 -13.57 8.78 3.84
N GLU A 83 -14.30 8.51 4.92
CA GLU A 83 -14.57 9.50 5.97
C GLU A 83 -13.31 9.89 6.76
N PHE A 84 -12.28 9.02 6.76
CA PHE A 84 -11.03 9.30 7.46
C PHE A 84 -10.11 10.26 6.69
N PHE A 85 -10.29 10.43 5.39
CA PHE A 85 -9.33 11.12 4.51
C PHE A 85 -9.99 12.21 3.66
N THR A 86 -9.21 13.20 3.24
CA THR A 86 -9.70 14.20 2.28
C THR A 86 -9.81 13.59 0.88
N LYS A 87 -10.58 14.23 -0.02
CA LYS A 87 -10.70 13.78 -1.41
C LYS A 87 -9.34 13.68 -2.12
N ASP A 88 -8.43 14.61 -1.85
CA ASP A 88 -7.09 14.61 -2.45
C ASP A 88 -6.20 13.49 -1.89
N GLN A 89 -6.34 13.18 -0.59
CA GLN A 89 -5.62 12.07 0.04
C GLN A 89 -6.11 10.72 -0.49
N MET A 90 -7.42 10.59 -0.75
CA MET A 90 -8.02 9.39 -1.32
C MET A 90 -7.45 9.03 -2.70
N LEU A 91 -6.86 9.98 -3.43
CA LEU A 91 -6.18 9.68 -4.70
C LEU A 91 -4.97 8.76 -4.53
N ASN A 92 -4.34 8.75 -3.35
CA ASN A 92 -3.18 7.91 -3.03
C ASN A 92 -3.56 6.73 -2.15
N ILE A 93 -4.86 6.41 -2.08
CA ILE A 93 -5.36 5.28 -1.33
C ILE A 93 -5.93 4.25 -2.31
N GLY A 94 -5.40 3.04 -2.24
CA GLY A 94 -6.04 1.85 -2.80
C GLY A 94 -6.87 1.14 -1.73
N ILE A 95 -8.00 0.57 -2.12
CA ILE A 95 -8.85 -0.20 -1.18
C ILE A 95 -9.13 -1.56 -1.80
N LEU A 96 -8.60 -2.60 -1.16
CA LEU A 96 -8.78 -3.99 -1.52
C LEU A 96 -9.68 -4.66 -0.49
N ASN A 97 -10.80 -5.22 -0.93
CA ASN A 97 -11.54 -6.13 -0.07
C ASN A 97 -10.84 -7.50 -0.10
N LYS A 98 -10.62 -8.17 1.05
CA LYS A 98 -9.91 -9.46 1.08
C LYS A 98 -10.66 -10.60 0.36
N ASN A 99 -11.95 -10.41 0.09
CA ASN A 99 -12.81 -11.34 -0.64
C ASN A 99 -12.96 -11.00 -2.13
N ILE A 100 -12.16 -10.08 -2.69
CA ILE A 100 -12.23 -9.73 -4.11
C ILE A 100 -11.73 -10.86 -5.01
N GLN A 101 -12.18 -10.81 -6.27
CA GLN A 101 -11.64 -11.66 -7.31
C GLN A 101 -10.23 -11.20 -7.71
N HIS A 102 -9.43 -12.15 -8.21
CA HIS A 102 -8.03 -11.90 -8.56
C HIS A 102 -7.84 -10.77 -9.60
N ASN A 103 -8.73 -10.66 -10.59
CA ASN A 103 -8.69 -9.56 -11.57
C ASN A 103 -8.86 -8.18 -10.91
N GLN A 104 -9.80 -8.05 -9.96
CA GLN A 104 -10.03 -6.80 -9.24
C GLN A 104 -8.82 -6.42 -8.37
N PHE A 105 -8.13 -7.43 -7.82
CA PHE A 105 -6.86 -7.21 -7.14
C PHE A 105 -5.82 -6.63 -8.11
N ILE A 106 -5.64 -7.25 -9.28
CA ILE A 106 -4.65 -6.80 -10.26
C ILE A 106 -4.95 -5.37 -10.76
N GLU A 107 -6.21 -5.06 -11.10
CA GLU A 107 -6.62 -3.73 -11.56
C GLU A 107 -6.28 -2.63 -10.54
N GLU A 108 -6.53 -2.89 -9.26
CA GLU A 108 -6.26 -1.91 -8.22
C GLU A 108 -4.77 -1.76 -7.93
N ILE A 109 -3.99 -2.85 -8.03
CA ILE A 109 -2.53 -2.78 -7.94
C ILE A 109 -1.93 -2.04 -9.13
N GLU A 110 -2.38 -2.30 -10.36
CA GLU A 110 -1.94 -1.59 -11.56
C GLU A 110 -2.19 -0.09 -11.43
N ARG A 111 -3.40 0.31 -11.02
CA ARG A 111 -3.74 1.71 -10.75
C ARG A 111 -2.79 2.34 -9.72
N VAL A 112 -2.46 1.62 -8.65
CA VAL A 112 -1.56 2.10 -7.60
C VAL A 112 -0.12 2.23 -8.12
N ILE A 113 0.34 1.29 -8.94
CA ILE A 113 1.65 1.35 -9.59
C ILE A 113 1.73 2.58 -10.49
N GLU A 114 0.75 2.81 -11.36
CA GLU A 114 0.70 3.98 -12.24
C GLU A 114 0.78 5.30 -11.45
N LEU A 115 0.03 5.39 -10.34
CA LEU A 115 0.07 6.55 -9.45
C LEU A 115 1.45 6.75 -8.81
N SER A 116 2.09 5.67 -8.38
CA SER A 116 3.42 5.74 -7.79
C SER A 116 4.48 6.19 -8.81
N GLN A 117 4.42 5.66 -10.04
CA GLN A 117 5.35 6.03 -11.12
C GLN A 117 5.18 7.47 -11.59
N ALA A 118 3.95 7.98 -11.67
CA ALA A 118 3.68 9.36 -12.04
C ALA A 118 4.23 10.37 -11.02
N ARG A 119 4.32 9.98 -9.73
CA ARG A 119 4.75 10.87 -8.64
C ARG A 119 6.22 10.74 -8.28
N PHE A 120 6.80 9.58 -8.53
CA PHE A 120 8.23 9.32 -8.37
C PHE A 120 8.84 8.96 -9.72
N PRO A 121 8.98 9.93 -10.65
CA PRO A 121 9.60 9.67 -11.94
C PRO A 121 11.08 9.32 -11.76
N ALA A 122 11.58 8.38 -12.57
CA ALA A 122 13.00 8.07 -12.62
C ALA A 122 13.77 9.31 -13.09
N ASN A 123 14.74 9.76 -12.29
CA ASN A 123 15.76 10.73 -12.71
C ASN A 123 16.70 10.09 -13.75
#